data_AF-A0A8T3LP28-F1
#
_entry.id   AF-A0A8T3LP28-F1
#
_cell.length_a   1.000
_cell.length_b   1.000
_cell.length_c   1.000
_cell.angle_alpha   90.00
_cell.angle_beta   90.00
_cell.angle_gamma   90.00
#
_symmetry.space_group_name_H-M   'P 1'
#
loop_
_entity.id
_entity.type
_entity.pdbx_description
1 polymer ?
#
loop_
_entity_poly.entity_id
_entity_poly.type
_entity_poly.pdbx_seq_one_letter_code
_entity_poly.pdbx_strand_id
1 'polypeptide(L)'
;MSEVDEKPYREIVSAQDPAQVDTWAADLFIDFAKRLGVGRAIAAFCEATGLDARGFQRAFLVGGGPDHVVGIDTAGSLAAPIFELPKAIAGLRRIDPNAQAKLIDFLVHHREVMSYTA
;
A
#
# COMPACT_ATOMS: atom_id res chain seq x y z
N MET A 1 -14.73 28.21 -8.37
CA MET A 1 -14.12 26.88 -8.12
C MET A 1 -13.13 27.12 -7.01
N SER A 2 -13.42 26.70 -5.77
CA SER A 2 -12.54 27.02 -4.64
C SER A 2 -11.21 26.32 -4.83
N GLU A 3 -10.16 27.11 -5.06
CA GLU A 3 -8.79 26.73 -4.76
C GLU A 3 -8.75 26.42 -3.26
N VAL A 4 -8.87 25.14 -2.94
CA VAL A 4 -8.45 24.65 -1.64
C VAL A 4 -6.95 24.92 -1.63
N ASP A 5 -6.53 25.73 -0.67
CA ASP A 5 -5.14 25.96 -0.29
C ASP A 5 -4.54 24.60 0.10
N GLU A 6 -4.18 23.80 -0.92
CA GLU A 6 -3.61 22.46 -0.76
C GLU A 6 -2.22 22.70 -0.17
N LYS A 7 -2.11 22.61 1.15
CA LYS A 7 -0.88 22.09 1.73
C LYS A 7 -0.52 20.87 0.88
N PRO A 8 0.70 20.78 0.30
CA PRO A 8 1.10 19.65 -0.52
C PRO A 8 0.64 18.38 0.19
N TYR A 9 -0.16 17.52 -0.47
CA TYR A 9 -0.82 16.38 0.20
C TYR A 9 0.14 15.57 1.09
N ARG A 10 1.41 15.48 0.71
CA ARG A 10 2.52 14.98 1.52
C ARG A 10 2.62 15.60 2.92
N GLU A 11 2.53 16.92 3.07
CA GLU A 11 2.55 17.62 4.36
C GLU A 11 1.37 17.21 5.24
N ILE A 12 0.19 17.05 4.65
CA ILE A 12 -1.02 16.61 5.37
C ILE A 12 -0.81 15.19 5.91
N VAL A 13 -0.33 14.27 5.06
CA VAL A 13 -0.08 12.88 5.45
C VAL A 13 1.07 12.77 6.45
N SER A 14 2.15 13.54 6.25
CA SER A 14 3.33 13.52 7.13
C SER A 14 3.04 14.06 8.54
N ALA A 15 2.02 14.91 8.69
CA ALA A 15 1.60 15.45 9.97
C ALA A 15 0.75 14.46 10.81
N GLN A 16 0.36 13.32 10.25
CA GLN A 16 -0.47 12.33 10.95
C GLN A 16 0.34 11.40 11.83
N ASP A 17 -0.34 10.80 12.80
CA ASP A 17 0.20 9.70 13.59
C ASP A 17 0.53 8.48 12.68
N PRO A 18 1.62 7.73 12.96
CA PRO A 18 1.94 6.50 12.22
C PRO A 18 0.78 5.52 12.04
N ALA A 19 -0.06 5.33 13.05
CA ALA A 19 -1.22 4.42 12.97
C ALA A 19 -2.28 4.93 11.99
N GLN A 20 -2.43 6.25 11.86
CA GLN A 20 -3.34 6.84 10.88
C GLN A 20 -2.82 6.64 9.45
N VAL A 21 -1.51 6.77 9.25
CA VAL A 21 -0.87 6.47 7.96
C VAL A 21 -1.03 5.00 7.59
N ASP A 22 -0.90 4.08 8.55
CA ASP A 22 -1.14 2.65 8.32
C ASP A 22 -2.58 2.37 7.88
N THR A 23 -3.54 3.01 8.54
CA THR A 23 -4.96 2.87 8.23
C THR A 23 -5.25 3.36 6.81
N TRP A 24 -4.77 4.55 6.45
CA TRP A 24 -4.97 5.08 5.09
C TRP A 24 -4.27 4.25 4.03
N ALA A 25 -3.06 3.77 4.31
CA ALA A 25 -2.35 2.91 3.37
C ALA A 25 -3.09 1.58 3.16
N ALA A 26 -3.72 1.02 4.21
CA ALA A 26 -4.53 -0.18 4.12
C ALA A 26 -5.78 0.03 3.27
N ASP A 27 -6.50 1.13 3.49
CA ASP A 27 -7.68 1.50 2.73
C ASP A 27 -7.33 1.71 1.25
N LEU A 28 -6.26 2.48 0.96
CA LEU A 28 -5.74 2.66 -0.38
C LEU A 28 -5.40 1.32 -1.03
N PHE A 29 -4.71 0.42 -0.33
CA PHE A 29 -4.30 -0.87 -0.89
C PHE A 29 -5.52 -1.70 -1.33
N ILE A 30 -6.56 -1.73 -0.50
CA ILE A 30 -7.82 -2.43 -0.80
C ILE A 30 -8.53 -1.76 -1.99
N ASP A 31 -8.66 -0.44 -1.99
CA ASP A 31 -9.36 0.29 -3.05
C ASP A 31 -8.63 0.20 -4.39
N PHE A 32 -7.30 0.26 -4.37
CA PHE A 32 -6.47 0.03 -5.54
C PHE A 32 -6.71 -1.37 -6.09
N ALA A 33 -6.64 -2.40 -5.25
CA ALA A 33 -6.85 -3.78 -5.67
C ALA A 33 -8.25 -4.01 -6.25
N LYS A 34 -9.30 -3.40 -5.67
CA LYS A 34 -10.67 -3.46 -6.18
C LYS A 34 -10.83 -2.75 -7.53
N ARG A 35 -10.21 -1.59 -7.73
CA ARG A 35 -10.38 -0.75 -8.92
C ARG A 35 -9.49 -1.19 -10.09
N LEU A 36 -8.24 -1.55 -9.80
CA LEU A 36 -7.19 -1.74 -10.81
C LEU A 36 -6.62 -3.17 -10.82
N GLY A 37 -7.04 -4.02 -9.88
CA GLY A 37 -6.62 -5.41 -9.76
C GLY A 37 -5.47 -5.61 -8.77
N VAL A 38 -5.45 -6.80 -8.15
CA VAL A 38 -4.49 -7.18 -7.09
C VAL A 38 -3.04 -7.05 -7.54
N GLY A 39 -2.69 -7.63 -8.69
CA GLY A 39 -1.31 -7.62 -9.18
C GLY A 39 -0.78 -6.20 -9.38
N ARG A 40 -1.61 -5.28 -9.90
CA ARG A 40 -1.22 -3.86 -10.06
C ARG A 40 -1.08 -3.16 -8.72
N ALA A 41 -1.96 -3.43 -7.76
CA ALA A 41 -1.85 -2.87 -6.42
C ALA A 41 -0.57 -3.33 -5.70
N ILE A 42 -0.24 -4.62 -5.80
CA ILE A 42 1.01 -5.17 -5.24
C ILE A 42 2.23 -4.54 -5.93
N ALA A 43 2.21 -4.42 -7.26
CA ALA A 43 3.30 -3.79 -8.01
C ALA A 43 3.51 -2.32 -7.61
N ALA A 44 2.43 -1.55 -7.48
CA ALA A 44 2.47 -0.16 -7.04
C ALA A 44 3.02 -0.01 -5.61
N PHE A 45 2.60 -0.88 -4.69
CA PHE A 45 3.15 -0.93 -3.35
C PHE A 45 4.64 -1.29 -3.35
N CYS A 46 5.05 -2.27 -4.16
CA CYS A 46 6.45 -2.66 -4.33
C CYS A 46 7.30 -1.50 -4.85
N GLU A 47 6.82 -0.77 -5.86
CA GLU A 47 7.49 0.41 -6.42
C GLU A 47 7.68 1.50 -5.37
N ALA A 48 6.63 1.88 -4.64
CA ALA A 48 6.69 2.92 -3.61
C ALA A 48 7.58 2.52 -2.41
N THR A 49 7.66 1.24 -2.10
CA THR A 49 8.43 0.74 -0.95
C THR A 49 9.83 0.24 -1.31
N GLY A 50 10.14 0.14 -2.60
CA GLY A 50 11.37 -0.48 -3.09
C GLY A 50 11.48 -1.98 -2.79
N LEU A 51 10.37 -2.66 -2.49
CA LEU A 51 10.35 -4.10 -2.31
C LEU A 51 10.33 -4.80 -3.67
N ASP A 52 11.07 -5.89 -3.79
CA ASP A 52 10.87 -6.85 -4.87
C ASP A 52 9.77 -7.86 -4.48
N ALA A 53 9.46 -8.81 -5.38
CA ALA A 53 8.41 -9.79 -5.13
C ALA A 53 8.67 -10.64 -3.85
N ARG A 54 9.93 -10.98 -3.58
CA ARG A 54 10.33 -11.71 -2.37
C ARG A 54 10.22 -10.84 -1.12
N GLY A 55 10.58 -9.57 -1.24
CA GLY A 55 10.42 -8.56 -0.20
C GLY A 55 8.94 -8.37 0.17
N PHE A 56 8.05 -8.30 -0.82
CA PHE A 56 6.60 -8.27 -0.60
C PHE A 56 6.11 -9.53 0.12
N GLN A 57 6.48 -10.71 -0.38
CA GLN A 57 6.13 -11.99 0.27
C GLN A 57 6.59 -12.00 1.73
N ARG A 58 7.84 -11.61 2.00
CA ARG A 58 8.39 -11.54 3.36
C ARG A 58 7.61 -10.55 4.23
N ALA A 59 7.31 -9.34 3.73
CA ALA A 59 6.50 -8.38 4.45
C ALA A 59 5.12 -8.96 4.78
N PHE A 60 4.42 -9.50 3.79
CA PHE A 60 3.11 -10.12 3.97
C PHE A 60 3.12 -11.21 5.05
N LEU A 61 4.09 -12.14 5.01
CA LEU A 61 4.23 -13.22 5.98
C LEU A 61 4.53 -12.71 7.39
N VAL A 62 5.53 -11.82 7.51
CA VAL A 62 5.89 -11.19 8.79
C VAL A 62 4.72 -10.38 9.35
N GLY A 63 3.86 -9.86 8.48
CA GLY A 63 2.60 -9.18 8.81
C GLY A 63 1.51 -10.08 9.41
N GLY A 64 1.66 -11.41 9.33
CA GLY A 64 0.64 -12.39 9.71
C GLY A 64 -0.19 -12.90 8.53
N GLY A 65 0.29 -12.68 7.31
CA GLY A 65 -0.33 -13.19 6.09
C GLY A 65 -0.21 -14.71 6.02
N PRO A 66 -1.23 -15.43 5.53
CA PRO A 66 -1.13 -16.88 5.39
C PRO A 66 -0.02 -17.25 4.40
N ASP A 67 0.75 -18.29 4.71
CA ASP A 67 1.89 -18.73 3.92
C ASP A 67 1.55 -19.28 2.54
N HIS A 68 0.39 -19.93 2.43
CA HIS A 68 -0.07 -20.62 1.24
C HIS A 68 -0.91 -19.75 0.28
N VAL A 69 -1.14 -18.47 0.59
CA VAL A 69 -2.05 -17.62 -0.20
C VAL A 69 -1.34 -16.58 -1.06
N VAL A 70 -0.02 -16.42 -0.93
CA VAL A 70 0.76 -15.59 -1.86
C VAL A 70 1.31 -16.46 -2.97
N GLY A 71 0.92 -16.16 -4.19
CA GLY A 71 1.31 -16.92 -5.38
C GLY A 71 1.63 -16.04 -6.56
N ILE A 72 1.87 -16.69 -7.69
CA ILE A 72 2.00 -16.06 -8.99
C ILE A 72 0.75 -16.42 -9.79
N ASP A 73 0.08 -15.42 -10.36
CA ASP A 73 -1.10 -15.63 -11.21
C ASP A 73 -0.71 -16.14 -12.61
N THR A 74 -1.71 -16.42 -13.44
CA THR A 74 -1.50 -16.93 -14.80
C THR A 74 -0.79 -15.95 -15.72
N ALA A 75 -0.71 -14.67 -15.36
CA ALA A 75 0.01 -13.62 -16.09
C ALA A 75 1.43 -13.39 -15.54
N GLY A 76 1.88 -14.17 -14.55
CA GLY A 76 3.20 -14.03 -13.95
C GLY A 76 3.30 -12.94 -12.88
N SER A 77 2.17 -12.36 -12.44
CA SER A 77 2.13 -11.33 -11.41
C SER A 77 1.93 -11.92 -10.02
N LEU A 78 2.42 -11.23 -8.98
CA LEU A 78 2.09 -11.60 -7.61
C LEU A 78 0.58 -11.47 -7.36
N ALA A 79 0.01 -12.45 -6.66
CA ALA A 79 -1.38 -12.46 -6.24
C ALA A 79 -1.50 -12.85 -4.77
N ALA A 80 -2.40 -12.17 -4.07
CA ALA A 80 -2.80 -12.45 -2.70
C ALA A 80 -4.28 -12.08 -2.52
N PRO A 81 -4.99 -12.64 -1.53
CA PRO A 81 -6.36 -12.23 -1.25
C PRO A 81 -6.44 -10.74 -0.87
N ILE A 82 -7.38 -10.00 -1.49
CA ILE A 82 -7.49 -8.53 -1.33
C ILE A 82 -7.57 -8.11 0.13
N PHE A 83 -8.38 -8.80 0.93
CA PHE A 83 -8.58 -8.49 2.35
C PHE A 83 -7.35 -8.77 3.22
N GLU A 84 -6.37 -9.53 2.70
CA GLU A 84 -5.12 -9.83 3.39
C GLU A 84 -4.01 -8.82 3.07
N LEU A 85 -4.14 -8.04 1.98
CA LEU A 85 -3.11 -7.08 1.56
C LEU A 85 -2.64 -6.11 2.65
N PRO A 86 -3.51 -5.59 3.56
CA PRO A 86 -3.08 -4.75 4.67
C PRO A 86 -2.02 -5.39 5.58
N LYS A 87 -1.90 -6.72 5.61
CA LYS A 87 -0.85 -7.39 6.39
C LYS A 87 0.55 -7.07 5.89
N ALA A 88 0.72 -6.78 4.59
CA ALA A 88 2.01 -6.32 4.07
C ALA A 88 2.47 -4.98 4.69
N ILE A 89 1.54 -4.12 5.13
CA ILE A 89 1.85 -2.85 5.82
C ILE A 89 2.40 -3.16 7.21
N ALA A 90 1.71 -3.99 7.99
CA ALA A 90 2.18 -4.43 9.31
C ALA A 90 3.53 -5.15 9.22
N GLY A 91 3.73 -5.91 8.14
CA GLY A 91 4.99 -6.53 7.77
C GLY A 91 6.11 -5.53 7.53
N LEU A 92 5.87 -4.57 6.63
CA LEU A 92 6.82 -3.51 6.29
C LEU A 92 7.26 -2.76 7.56
N ARG A 93 6.31 -2.41 8.44
CA ARG A 93 6.59 -1.77 9.75
C ARG A 93 7.56 -2.55 10.63
N ARG A 94 7.54 -3.88 10.56
CA ARG A 94 8.41 -4.74 11.36
C ARG A 94 9.79 -4.95 10.75
N ILE A 95 9.92 -4.85 9.42
CA ILE A 95 11.16 -5.20 8.71
C ILE A 95 11.96 -4.01 8.21
N ASP A 96 11.37 -2.83 8.13
CA ASP A 96 11.99 -1.63 7.57
C ASP A 96 11.85 -0.43 8.51
N PRO A 97 12.95 0.14 9.04
CA PRO A 97 12.90 1.32 9.90
C PRO A 97 12.37 2.58 9.18
N ASN A 98 12.42 2.61 7.84
CA ASN A 98 11.90 3.70 7.02
C ASN A 98 10.46 3.46 6.52
N ALA A 99 9.76 2.46 7.07
CA ALA A 99 8.40 2.11 6.64
C ALA A 99 7.44 3.31 6.62
N GLN A 100 7.52 4.22 7.61
CA GLN A 100 6.68 5.42 7.67
C GLN A 100 6.78 6.24 6.39
N ALA A 101 8.00 6.60 5.99
CA ALA A 101 8.23 7.45 4.81
C ALA A 101 7.74 6.76 3.53
N LYS A 102 7.99 5.45 3.41
CA LYS A 102 7.57 4.64 2.25
C LYS A 102 6.05 4.51 2.14
N LEU A 103 5.34 4.41 3.27
CA LEU A 103 3.87 4.39 3.28
C LEU A 103 3.29 5.77 2.93
N ILE A 104 3.93 6.85 3.36
CA ILE A 104 3.58 8.21 2.91
C ILE A 104 3.80 8.33 1.40
N ASP A 105 4.90 7.82 0.86
CA ASP A 105 5.16 7.83 -0.58
C ASP A 105 4.08 7.03 -1.34
N PHE A 106 3.71 5.84 -0.86
CA PHE A 106 2.63 5.05 -1.44
C PHE A 106 1.30 5.82 -1.47
N LEU A 107 0.95 6.50 -0.38
CA LEU A 107 -0.25 7.35 -0.32
C LEU A 107 -0.19 8.53 -1.29
N VAL A 108 0.94 9.24 -1.33
CA VAL A 108 1.11 10.43 -2.15
C VAL A 108 1.10 10.11 -3.63
N HIS A 109 1.75 9.02 -4.05
CA HIS A 109 1.82 8.62 -5.47
C HIS A 109 0.51 8.11 -6.04
N HIS A 110 -0.44 7.68 -5.19
CA HIS A 110 -1.68 7.06 -5.62
C HIS A 110 -2.94 7.72 -5.02
N ARG A 111 -2.83 9.00 -4.66
CA ARG A 111 -3.92 9.78 -4.04
C ARG A 111 -5.19 9.78 -4.89
N GLU A 112 -5.05 9.73 -6.21
CA GLU A 112 -6.13 9.71 -7.19
C GLU A 112 -6.98 8.45 -7.12
N VAL A 113 -6.42 7.33 -6.62
CA VAL A 113 -7.16 6.08 -6.44
C VAL A 113 -8.15 6.20 -5.28
N MET A 114 -7.85 7.04 -4.27
CA MET A 114 -8.76 7.35 -3.17
C MET A 114 -9.77 8.45 -3.51
N SER A 115 -9.51 9.25 -4.56
CA SER A 115 -10.43 10.29 -4.99
C SER A 115 -11.68 9.66 -5.60
N TYR A 116 -12.83 9.94 -5.00
CA TYR A 116 -14.14 9.62 -5.54
C TYR A 116 -14.55 10.73 -6.50
N THR A 117 -14.00 10.76 -7.71
CA THR A 117 -14.62 11.52 -8.80
C THR A 117 -15.63 10.63 -9.49
N ALA A 118 -16.89 10.77 -9.10
CA ALA A 118 -18.05 10.44 -9.91
C ALA A 118 -18.45 11.67 -10.73
#